data_AF-A0A136P9R0-F1
#
_entry.id   AF-A0A136P9R0-F1
#
_cell.length_a   1.000
_cell.length_b   1.000
_cell.length_c   1.000
_cell.angle_alpha   90.00
_cell.angle_beta   90.00
_cell.angle_gamma   90.00
#
_symmetry.space_group_name_H-M   'P 1'
#
loop_
_entity.id
_entity.type
_entity.pdbx_description
1 polymer ?
#
loop_
_entity_poly.entity_id
_entity_poly.type
_entity_poly.pdbx_seq_one_letter_code
_entity_poly.pdbx_strand_id
1 'polypeptide(L)'
;MNRKNFLKSSALGLAAAAFAPVNLLARPLSGPDPLKPELVKEFVGAGHKDLERVKQMLAEYPNLIYSRYDWGNGDFEEAIEGAGHVGDEDIANYLIEQGARVNLFVLTMLGKTGLVKPVLEQYPALVFAKGAHGFTLL
;
A
#
# COMPACT_ATOMS: atom_id res chain seq x y z
N MET A 1 50.07 7.47 38.98
CA MET A 1 49.65 7.33 37.56
C MET A 1 50.15 8.53 36.77
N ASN A 2 50.94 8.33 35.70
CA ASN A 2 51.56 9.45 34.96
C ASN A 2 50.54 10.10 34.00
N ARG A 3 50.35 11.43 34.06
CA ARG A 3 49.41 12.20 33.21
C ARG A 3 49.57 11.90 31.72
N LYS A 4 50.81 11.69 31.27
CA LYS A 4 51.11 11.34 29.87
C LYS A 4 50.57 9.96 29.49
N ASN A 5 50.55 9.03 30.42
CA ASN A 5 50.02 7.68 30.19
C ASN A 5 48.49 7.70 30.22
N PHE A 6 47.88 8.46 31.12
CA PHE A 6 46.42 8.63 31.17
C PHE A 6 45.87 9.24 29.87
N LEU A 7 46.47 10.34 29.38
CA LEU A 7 46.02 10.98 28.14
C LEU A 7 46.15 10.05 26.91
N LYS A 8 47.21 9.26 26.84
CA LYS A 8 47.38 8.26 25.77
C LYS A 8 46.35 7.15 25.86
N SER A 9 46.10 6.61 27.04
CA SER A 9 45.10 5.55 27.26
C SER A 9 43.67 6.04 26.98
N SER A 10 43.34 7.28 27.36
CA SER A 10 42.03 7.89 27.06
C SER A 10 41.83 8.15 25.56
N ALA A 11 42.86 8.60 24.84
CA ALA A 11 42.79 8.79 23.39
C ALA A 11 42.60 7.47 22.63
N LEU A 12 43.27 6.39 23.06
CA LEU A 12 43.10 5.05 22.50
C LEU A 12 41.70 4.48 22.75
N GLY A 13 41.12 4.69 23.94
CA GLY A 13 39.78 4.23 24.28
C GLY A 13 38.67 4.90 23.45
N LEU A 14 38.80 6.21 23.19
CA LEU A 14 37.86 6.97 22.35
C LEU A 14 37.96 6.57 20.88
N ALA A 15 39.17 6.31 20.37
CA ALA A 15 39.34 5.81 19.00
C ALA A 15 38.69 4.42 18.83
N ALA A 16 38.88 3.50 19.77
CA ALA A 16 38.27 2.17 19.71
C ALA A 16 36.73 2.21 19.72
N ALA A 17 36.12 3.14 20.46
CA ALA A 17 34.67 3.34 20.47
C ALA A 17 34.13 3.99 19.19
N ALA A 18 34.90 4.90 18.56
CA ALA A 18 34.53 5.52 17.29
C ALA A 18 34.62 4.57 16.08
N PHE A 19 35.41 3.49 16.19
CA PHE A 19 35.54 2.44 15.18
C PHE A 19 34.78 1.16 15.51
N ALA A 20 34.03 1.11 16.62
CA ALA A 20 33.13 -0.01 16.86
C ALA A 20 32.07 -0.05 15.75
N PRO A 21 31.93 -1.17 15.01
CA PRO A 21 30.96 -1.24 13.93
C PRO A 21 29.56 -1.10 14.52
N VAL A 22 28.91 0.03 14.21
CA VAL A 22 27.50 0.34 14.55
C VAL A 22 26.54 -0.77 14.12
N ASN A 23 26.98 -1.65 13.20
CA ASN A 23 26.25 -2.83 12.72
C ASN A 23 25.98 -3.90 13.80
N LEU A 24 26.67 -3.90 14.95
CA LEU A 24 26.40 -4.87 16.03
C LEU A 24 25.03 -4.66 16.72
N LEU A 25 24.41 -3.49 16.56
CA LEU A 25 23.08 -3.17 17.09
C LEU A 25 21.98 -3.16 16.01
N ALA A 26 22.35 -3.23 14.73
CA ALA A 26 21.39 -3.29 13.63
C ALA A 26 20.85 -4.72 13.51
N ARG A 27 19.77 -5.03 14.23
CA ARG A 27 18.94 -6.18 13.85
C ARG A 27 18.32 -5.84 12.49
N PRO A 28 18.43 -6.70 11.47
CA PRO A 28 17.63 -6.52 10.27
C PRO A 28 16.17 -6.48 10.73
N LEU A 29 15.43 -5.46 10.31
CA LEU A 29 13.98 -5.42 10.42
C LEU A 29 13.44 -6.53 9.49
N SER A 30 13.48 -7.78 9.92
CA SER A 30 12.99 -8.90 9.13
C SER A 30 11.46 -8.94 9.28
N GLY A 31 10.78 -8.13 8.48
CA GLY A 31 9.35 -8.28 8.21
C GLY A 31 9.10 -9.47 7.26
N PRO A 32 7.83 -9.85 7.06
CA PRO A 32 7.48 -10.82 6.03
C PRO A 32 7.92 -10.32 4.65
N ASP A 33 8.29 -11.25 3.78
CA ASP A 33 8.60 -10.93 2.38
C ASP A 33 7.37 -10.32 1.68
N PRO A 34 7.57 -9.39 0.74
CA PRO A 34 6.48 -8.89 -0.09
C PRO A 34 5.76 -10.01 -0.85
N LEU A 35 4.47 -9.82 -1.11
CA LEU A 35 3.71 -10.73 -1.99
C LEU A 35 4.31 -10.75 -3.39
N LYS A 36 4.24 -11.91 -4.05
CA LYS A 36 4.74 -12.08 -5.42
C LYS A 36 3.94 -11.16 -6.37
N PRO A 37 4.59 -10.38 -7.25
CA PRO A 37 3.89 -9.48 -8.17
C PRO A 37 2.85 -10.16 -9.05
N GLU A 38 3.09 -11.41 -9.46
CA GLU A 38 2.18 -12.19 -10.29
C GLU A 38 0.88 -12.53 -9.54
N LEU A 39 0.99 -12.79 -8.24
CA LEU A 39 -0.17 -13.04 -7.36
C LEU A 39 -1.01 -11.77 -7.20
N VAL A 40 -0.34 -10.63 -7.00
CA VAL A 40 -1.01 -9.32 -6.92
C VAL A 40 -1.71 -8.98 -8.23
N LYS A 41 -1.03 -9.18 -9.36
CA LYS A 41 -1.60 -8.98 -10.70
C LYS A 41 -2.85 -9.82 -10.93
N GLU A 42 -2.79 -11.10 -10.58
CA GLU A 42 -3.91 -12.01 -10.73
C GLU A 42 -5.10 -11.55 -9.88
N PHE A 43 -4.86 -11.14 -8.64
CA PHE A 43 -5.90 -10.68 -7.73
C PHE A 43 -6.57 -9.40 -8.23
N VAL A 44 -5.78 -8.41 -8.66
CA VAL A 44 -6.30 -7.16 -9.23
C VAL A 44 -7.09 -7.45 -10.52
N GLY A 45 -6.58 -8.32 -11.39
CA GLY A 45 -7.28 -8.75 -12.59
C GLY A 45 -8.61 -9.48 -12.32
N ALA A 46 -8.67 -10.31 -11.27
CA ALA A 46 -9.91 -10.95 -10.83
C ALA A 46 -10.94 -9.93 -10.33
N GLY A 47 -10.48 -8.86 -9.66
CA GLY A 47 -11.32 -7.75 -9.20
C GLY A 47 -12.17 -7.10 -10.30
N HIS A 48 -11.81 -7.26 -11.58
CA HIS A 48 -12.57 -6.69 -12.69
C HIS A 48 -13.82 -7.50 -13.09
N LYS A 49 -13.93 -8.79 -12.71
CA LYS A 49 -14.96 -9.67 -13.28
C LYS A 49 -15.23 -11.01 -12.60
N ASP A 50 -14.41 -11.43 -11.63
CA ASP A 50 -14.44 -12.81 -11.11
C ASP A 50 -14.52 -12.83 -9.58
N LEU A 51 -15.74 -12.63 -9.07
CA LEU A 51 -16.03 -12.63 -7.64
C LEU A 51 -15.61 -13.93 -6.94
N GLU A 52 -15.81 -15.08 -7.58
CA GLU A 52 -15.46 -16.37 -7.00
C GLU A 52 -13.94 -16.55 -6.89
N ARG A 53 -13.17 -16.10 -7.90
CA ARG A 53 -11.72 -16.06 -7.80
C ARG A 53 -11.24 -15.07 -6.74
N VAL A 54 -11.85 -13.89 -6.63
CA VAL A 54 -11.55 -12.91 -5.57
C VAL A 54 -11.74 -13.54 -4.18
N LYS A 55 -12.88 -14.21 -3.94
CA LYS A 55 -13.15 -14.92 -2.68
C LYS A 55 -12.10 -15.99 -2.37
N GLN A 56 -11.80 -16.83 -3.36
CA GLN A 56 -10.82 -17.90 -3.21
C GLN A 56 -9.43 -17.35 -2.83
N MET A 57 -8.97 -16.32 -3.55
CA MET A 57 -7.65 -15.73 -3.33
C MET A 57 -7.55 -15.02 -1.98
N LEU A 58 -8.61 -14.34 -1.52
CA LEU A 58 -8.64 -13.72 -0.19
C LEU A 58 -8.67 -14.73 0.94
N ALA A 59 -9.35 -15.88 0.75
CA ALA A 59 -9.33 -16.94 1.75
C ALA A 59 -7.93 -17.54 1.94
N GLU A 60 -7.14 -17.64 0.86
CA GLU A 60 -5.77 -18.15 0.90
C GLU A 60 -4.74 -17.08 1.35
N TYR A 61 -4.90 -15.84 0.89
CA TYR A 61 -4.00 -14.71 1.16
C TYR A 61 -4.77 -13.46 1.59
N PRO A 62 -5.18 -13.34 2.86
CA PRO A 62 -6.02 -12.24 3.32
C PRO A 62 -5.44 -10.84 3.06
N ASN A 63 -4.11 -10.70 3.08
CA ASN A 63 -3.44 -9.41 2.86
C ASN A 63 -3.41 -8.97 1.38
N LEU A 64 -3.86 -9.80 0.43
CA LEU A 64 -4.01 -9.38 -0.98
C LEU A 64 -4.96 -8.20 -1.14
N ILE A 65 -5.95 -8.08 -0.25
CA ILE A 65 -6.94 -6.99 -0.26
C ILE A 65 -6.32 -5.59 -0.19
N TYR A 66 -5.08 -5.47 0.34
CA TYR A 66 -4.35 -4.20 0.46
C TYR A 66 -3.21 -4.05 -0.56
N SER A 67 -3.12 -4.97 -1.52
CA SER A 67 -2.04 -4.99 -2.51
C SER A 67 -2.42 -4.24 -3.77
N ARG A 68 -1.43 -3.55 -4.35
CA ARG A 68 -1.55 -2.77 -5.59
C ARG A 68 -0.67 -3.36 -6.67
N TYR A 69 -1.20 -3.58 -7.86
CA TYR A 69 -0.41 -3.90 -9.04
C TYR A 69 0.00 -2.60 -9.75
N ASP A 70 1.27 -2.52 -10.17
CA ASP A 70 1.79 -1.43 -10.98
C ASP A 70 1.65 -1.80 -12.47
N TRP A 71 0.72 -1.17 -13.17
CA TRP A 71 0.56 -1.31 -14.62
C TRP A 71 1.61 -0.51 -15.41
N GLY A 72 2.43 0.31 -14.73
CA GLY A 72 3.44 1.18 -15.29
C GLY A 72 2.97 2.64 -15.37
N ASN A 73 3.93 3.56 -15.54
CA ASN A 73 3.67 5.00 -15.72
C ASN A 73 2.82 5.64 -14.59
N GLY A 74 2.90 5.11 -13.37
CA GLY A 74 2.16 5.60 -12.21
C GLY A 74 0.72 5.08 -12.07
N ASP A 75 0.32 4.10 -12.89
CA ASP A 75 -0.98 3.44 -12.81
C ASP A 75 -0.95 2.26 -11.83
N PHE A 76 -1.20 2.55 -10.55
CA PHE A 76 -1.30 1.56 -9.50
C PHE A 76 -2.75 1.22 -9.22
N GLU A 77 -3.08 -0.06 -9.09
CA GLU A 77 -4.47 -0.51 -8.94
C GLU A 77 -4.63 -1.60 -7.87
N GLU A 78 -5.63 -1.45 -7.00
CA GLU A 78 -6.17 -2.49 -6.11
C GLU A 78 -7.36 -3.22 -6.76
N ALA A 79 -7.66 -4.44 -6.30
CA ALA A 79 -8.80 -5.20 -6.84
C ALA A 79 -10.15 -4.45 -6.72
N ILE A 80 -10.34 -3.64 -5.67
CA ILE A 80 -11.57 -2.84 -5.51
C ILE A 80 -11.65 -1.70 -6.53
N GLU A 81 -10.51 -1.19 -6.99
CA GLU A 81 -10.45 -0.16 -8.03
C GLU A 81 -10.78 -0.78 -9.39
N GLY A 82 -10.30 -2.00 -9.65
CA GLY A 82 -10.70 -2.85 -10.78
C GLY A 82 -12.22 -3.02 -10.87
N ALA A 83 -12.86 -3.43 -9.78
CA ALA A 83 -14.31 -3.52 -9.67
C ALA A 83 -14.98 -2.15 -9.87
N GLY A 84 -14.37 -1.11 -9.31
CA GLY A 84 -14.83 0.27 -9.39
C GLY A 84 -14.94 0.80 -10.81
N HIS A 85 -13.89 0.68 -11.63
CA HIS A 85 -13.90 1.30 -12.96
C HIS A 85 -14.70 0.50 -14.00
N VAL A 86 -14.91 -0.80 -13.78
CA VAL A 86 -15.81 -1.62 -14.63
C VAL A 86 -17.27 -1.58 -14.19
N GLY A 87 -17.59 -0.97 -13.03
CA GLY A 87 -18.95 -0.87 -12.51
C GLY A 87 -19.49 -2.14 -11.86
N ASP A 88 -18.62 -3.03 -11.37
CA ASP A 88 -19.03 -4.26 -10.70
C ASP A 88 -19.30 -3.99 -9.21
N GLU A 89 -20.56 -3.65 -8.90
CA GLU A 89 -21.01 -3.36 -7.54
C GLU A 89 -20.90 -4.59 -6.62
N ASP A 90 -21.08 -5.80 -7.13
CA ASP A 90 -21.06 -7.02 -6.32
C ASP A 90 -19.66 -7.31 -5.80
N ILE A 91 -18.64 -7.23 -6.67
CA ILE A 91 -17.24 -7.37 -6.26
C ILE A 91 -16.82 -6.22 -5.34
N ALA A 92 -17.19 -4.98 -5.67
CA ALA A 92 -16.84 -3.83 -4.85
C ALA A 92 -17.43 -3.94 -3.44
N ASN A 93 -18.72 -4.27 -3.30
CA ASN A 93 -19.36 -4.43 -2.00
C ASN A 93 -18.79 -5.62 -1.21
N TYR A 94 -18.52 -6.75 -1.88
CA TYR A 94 -17.84 -7.88 -1.22
C TYR A 94 -16.47 -7.47 -0.65
N LEU A 95 -15.64 -6.77 -1.44
CA LEU A 95 -14.33 -6.29 -0.99
C LEU A 95 -14.47 -5.30 0.19
N ILE A 96 -15.48 -4.43 0.18
CA ILE A 96 -15.79 -3.54 1.30
C ILE A 96 -16.13 -4.31 2.57
N GLU A 97 -16.96 -5.35 2.47
CA GLU A 97 -17.30 -6.22 3.60
C GLU A 97 -16.08 -6.95 4.17
N GLN A 98 -15.10 -7.27 3.32
CA GLN A 98 -13.81 -7.83 3.73
C GLN A 98 -12.81 -6.79 4.28
N GLY A 99 -13.17 -5.50 4.27
CA GLY A 99 -12.35 -4.42 4.82
C GLY A 99 -11.39 -3.75 3.82
N ALA A 100 -11.68 -3.82 2.52
CA ALA A 100 -10.97 -3.06 1.50
C ALA A 100 -11.12 -1.54 1.72
N ARG A 101 -10.09 -0.79 1.32
CA ARG A 101 -10.07 0.67 1.45
C ARG A 101 -10.74 1.29 0.24
N VAL A 102 -11.94 1.84 0.44
CA VAL A 102 -12.64 2.56 -0.63
C VAL A 102 -11.94 3.86 -0.96
N ASN A 103 -11.89 4.20 -2.25
CA ASN A 103 -11.46 5.49 -2.75
C ASN A 103 -12.66 6.29 -3.30
N LEU A 104 -12.42 7.54 -3.71
CA LEU A 104 -13.46 8.44 -4.20
C LEU A 104 -14.14 7.94 -5.49
N PHE A 105 -13.42 7.21 -6.35
CA PHE A 105 -13.93 6.66 -7.61
C PHE A 105 -14.90 5.51 -7.35
N VAL A 106 -14.53 4.57 -6.48
CA VAL A 106 -15.40 3.45 -6.08
C VAL A 106 -16.66 3.98 -5.39
N LEU A 107 -16.53 4.96 -4.49
CA LEU A 107 -17.68 5.58 -3.83
C LEU A 107 -18.60 6.31 -4.82
N THR A 108 -18.03 6.91 -5.86
CA THR A 108 -18.78 7.58 -6.93
C THR A 108 -19.53 6.56 -7.79
N MET A 109 -18.85 5.48 -8.20
CA MET A 109 -19.48 4.36 -8.92
C MET A 109 -20.65 3.77 -8.13
N LEU A 110 -20.47 3.53 -6.83
CA LEU A 110 -21.51 3.01 -5.92
C LEU A 110 -22.62 4.03 -5.56
N GLY A 111 -22.63 5.20 -6.19
CA GLY A 111 -23.66 6.23 -5.98
C GLY A 111 -23.68 6.82 -4.57
N LYS A 112 -22.60 6.74 -3.79
CA LYS A 112 -22.51 7.21 -2.39
C LYS A 112 -22.37 8.74 -2.31
N THR A 113 -23.27 9.47 -2.94
CA THR A 113 -23.23 10.93 -3.08
C THR A 113 -23.16 11.69 -1.75
N GLY A 114 -23.76 11.14 -0.68
CA GLY A 114 -23.66 11.69 0.67
C GLY A 114 -22.25 11.70 1.27
N LEU A 115 -21.34 10.86 0.74
CA LEU A 115 -19.92 10.84 1.10
C LEU A 115 -19.08 11.62 0.09
N VAL A 116 -19.38 11.48 -1.20
CA VAL A 116 -18.61 12.09 -2.29
C VAL A 116 -18.73 13.61 -2.29
N LYS A 117 -19.94 14.17 -2.15
CA LYS A 117 -20.17 15.63 -2.24
C LYS A 117 -19.41 16.42 -1.18
N PRO A 118 -19.45 16.07 0.13
CA PRO A 118 -18.67 16.79 1.14
C PRO A 118 -17.16 16.76 0.88
N VAL A 119 -16.64 15.64 0.33
CA VAL A 119 -15.21 15.55 -0.05
C VAL A 119 -14.89 16.51 -1.18
N LEU A 120 -15.73 16.60 -2.21
CA LEU A 120 -15.54 17.53 -3.33
C LEU A 120 -15.76 18.99 -2.93
N GLU A 121 -16.65 19.27 -1.97
CA GLU A 121 -16.81 20.63 -1.40
C GLU A 121 -15.55 21.07 -0.65
N GLN A 122 -14.95 20.16 0.13
CA GLN A 122 -13.71 20.43 0.86
C GLN A 122 -12.47 20.47 -0.05
N TYR A 123 -12.44 19.65 -1.10
CA TYR A 123 -11.32 19.51 -2.03
C TYR A 123 -11.78 19.56 -3.50
N PRO A 124 -12.19 20.73 -4.03
CA PRO A 124 -12.81 20.84 -5.36
C PRO A 124 -11.94 20.35 -6.52
N ALA A 125 -10.62 20.44 -6.41
CA ALA A 125 -9.70 19.98 -7.45
C ALA A 125 -9.79 18.47 -7.72
N LEU A 126 -10.31 17.67 -6.77
CA LEU A 126 -10.48 16.23 -6.93
C LEU A 126 -11.51 15.84 -8.01
N VAL A 127 -12.33 16.78 -8.49
CA VAL A 127 -13.21 16.54 -9.66
C VAL A 127 -12.42 16.19 -10.92
N PHE A 128 -11.16 16.63 -11.01
CA PHE A 128 -10.24 16.32 -12.11
C PHE A 128 -9.23 15.22 -11.77
N ALA A 129 -9.38 14.56 -10.62
CA ALA A 129 -8.52 13.45 -10.24
C ALA A 129 -8.69 12.27 -11.20
N LYS A 130 -7.62 11.48 -11.32
CA LYS A 130 -7.59 10.27 -12.14
C LYS A 130 -7.45 9.05 -11.24
N GLY A 131 -8.31 8.06 -11.47
CA GLY A 131 -8.25 6.74 -10.85
C GLY A 131 -7.45 5.76 -11.70
N ALA A 132 -7.73 4.46 -11.51
CA ALA A 132 -7.15 3.39 -12.30
C ALA A 132 -7.31 3.67 -13.81
N HIS A 133 -6.25 3.40 -14.58
CA HIS A 133 -6.19 3.61 -16.03
C HIS A 133 -6.49 5.05 -16.49
N GLY A 134 -6.42 6.02 -15.58
CA GLY A 134 -6.67 7.42 -15.90
C GLY A 134 -8.14 7.84 -15.93
N PHE A 135 -9.08 6.97 -15.51
CA PHE A 135 -10.51 7.28 -15.49
C PHE A 135 -10.84 8.38 -14.48
N THR A 136 -11.82 9.21 -14.83
CA THR A 136 -12.28 10.34 -14.00
C THR A 136 -13.51 9.96 -13.17
N LEU A 137 -13.96 10.88 -12.31
CA LEU A 137 -15.25 10.75 -11.60
C LEU A 137 -16.49 10.96 -12.51
N LEU A 138 -16.25 11.34 -13.77
CA LEU A 138 -17.21 11.56 -14.85
C LEU A 138 -17.00 10.50 -15.92
#